data_AF-A0A7S2WX93-F1
#
_entry.id   AF-A0A7S2WX93-F1
#
_cell.length_a   1.000
_cell.length_b   1.000
_cell.length_c   1.000
_cell.angle_alpha   90.00
_cell.angle_beta   90.00
_cell.angle_gamma   90.00
#
_symmetry.space_group_name_H-M   'P 1'
#
loop_
_entity.id
_entity.type
_entity.pdbx_description
1 polymer ?
#
loop_
_entity_poly.entity_id
_entity_poly.type
_entity_poly.pdbx_seq_one_letter_code
_entity_poly.pdbx_strand_id
1 'polypeptide(L)'
;MEKGVWDAVHVVEAAPEGKDKAEYKLTSTVMLSATKKDLFKLEGNLTRQLDRSLPVKQGHIPNIGMIVEELEGSMRNSLQQVYFGWCEQVISSIRNTGTRLPEAVIEDLKNKTKI
;
A
#
# COMPACT_ATOMS: atom_id res chain seq x y z
N MET A 1 -21.70 12.78 -1.65
CA MET A 1 -21.21 11.73 -2.56
C MET A 1 -19.85 11.32 -2.04
N GLU A 2 -19.73 10.07 -1.60
CA GLU A 2 -18.43 9.44 -1.42
C GLU A 2 -17.79 9.34 -2.81
N LYS A 3 -16.54 9.77 -2.94
CA LYS A 3 -15.81 9.74 -4.22
C LYS A 3 -14.50 8.99 -4.02
N GLY A 4 -14.30 7.95 -4.80
CA GLY A 4 -13.06 7.20 -4.90
C GLY A 4 -12.59 7.18 -6.35
N VAL A 5 -11.34 7.52 -6.60
CA VAL A 5 -10.68 7.47 -7.91
C VAL A 5 -9.42 6.63 -7.77
N TRP A 6 -9.27 5.65 -8.66
CA TRP A 6 -8.07 4.82 -8.81
C TRP A 6 -7.54 5.02 -10.22
N ASP A 7 -6.39 5.66 -10.34
CA ASP A 7 -5.69 5.86 -11.60
C ASP A 7 -4.39 5.07 -11.57
N ALA A 8 -4.12 4.28 -12.61
CA ALA A 8 -2.90 3.48 -12.72
C ALA A 8 -2.18 3.75 -14.04
N VAL A 9 -0.86 3.84 -13.98
CA VAL A 9 0.01 4.01 -15.15
C VAL A 9 1.08 2.93 -15.10
N HIS A 10 1.18 2.14 -16.17
CA HIS A 10 2.17 1.08 -16.31
C HIS A 10 3.08 1.40 -17.49
N VAL A 11 4.36 1.67 -17.22
CA VAL A 11 5.40 1.82 -18.24
C VAL A 11 6.10 0.49 -18.38
N VAL A 12 6.10 -0.05 -19.60
CA VAL A 12 6.65 -1.37 -19.92
C VAL A 12 7.81 -1.20 -20.88
N GLU A 13 8.97 -1.71 -20.48
CA GLU A 13 10.14 -1.88 -21.34
C GLU A 13 10.31 -3.38 -21.59
N ALA A 14 10.38 -3.78 -22.86
CA ALA A 14 10.61 -5.17 -23.25
C ALA A 14 11.83 -5.23 -24.17
N ALA A 15 12.89 -5.91 -23.70
CA ALA A 15 14.12 -6.12 -24.45
C ALA A 15 14.27 -7.60 -24.81
N PRO A 16 14.60 -7.95 -26.06
CA PRO A 16 14.86 -9.35 -26.42
C PRO A 16 16.12 -9.86 -25.72
N GLU A 17 16.03 -11.06 -25.14
CA GLU A 17 17.14 -11.76 -24.49
C GLU A 17 17.37 -13.10 -25.22
N GLY A 18 18.22 -13.09 -26.25
CA GLY A 18 18.43 -14.27 -27.10
C GLY A 18 17.25 -14.54 -28.05
N LYS A 19 17.02 -15.81 -28.43
CA LYS A 19 16.00 -16.17 -29.43
C LYS A 19 14.57 -16.29 -28.87
N ASP A 20 14.42 -16.82 -27.66
CA ASP A 20 13.11 -17.22 -27.12
C ASP A 20 12.79 -16.60 -25.75
N LYS A 21 13.58 -15.62 -25.28
CA LYS A 21 13.31 -14.89 -24.04
C LYS A 21 13.28 -13.39 -24.27
N ALA A 22 12.61 -12.71 -23.36
CA ALA A 22 12.64 -11.26 -23.27
C ALA A 22 12.75 -10.85 -21.80
N GLU A 23 13.51 -9.80 -21.57
CA GLU A 23 13.60 -9.09 -20.31
C GLU A 23 12.51 -8.03 -20.28
N TYR A 24 11.67 -8.08 -19.26
CA TYR A 24 10.59 -7.13 -19.03
C TYR A 24 10.92 -6.30 -17.80
N LYS A 25 11.00 -4.99 -17.99
CA LYS A 25 11.13 -4.00 -16.92
C LYS A 25 9.85 -3.20 -16.87
N LEU A 26 9.09 -3.37 -15.79
CA LEU A 26 7.83 -2.68 -15.59
C LEU A 26 7.93 -1.70 -14.44
N THR A 27 7.60 -0.44 -14.71
CA THR A 27 7.41 0.60 -13.70
C THR A 27 5.94 0.96 -13.64
N SER A 28 5.30 0.65 -12.52
CA SER A 28 3.88 0.89 -12.30
C SER A 28 3.68 1.94 -11.21
N THR A 29 2.80 2.89 -11.46
CA THR A 29 2.39 3.90 -10.48
C THR A 29 0.87 3.88 -10.35
N VAL A 30 0.39 3.75 -9.11
CA VAL A 30 -1.03 3.87 -8.77
C VAL A 30 -1.24 5.15 -7.98
N MET A 31 -2.28 5.89 -8.31
CA MET A 31 -2.77 7.07 -7.61
C MET A 31 -4.17 6.76 -7.09
N LEU A 32 -4.36 6.90 -5.77
CA LEU A 32 -5.67 6.79 -5.14
C LEU A 32 -6.06 8.14 -4.53
N SER A 33 -7.29 8.55 -4.81
CA SER A 33 -7.98 9.61 -4.10
C SER A 33 -9.29 9.07 -3.55
N ALA A 34 -9.47 9.07 -2.23
CA ALA A 34 -10.68 8.64 -1.55
C ALA A 34 -11.14 9.75 -0.60
N THR A 35 -12.35 10.27 -0.81
CA THR A 35 -12.94 11.31 0.02
C THR A 35 -14.29 10.87 0.55
N LYS A 36 -14.42 10.92 1.88
CA LYS A 36 -15.70 10.80 2.58
C LYS A 36 -16.05 12.15 3.18
N LYS A 37 -17.19 12.69 2.74
CA LYS A 37 -17.67 14.04 3.11
C LYS A 37 -17.62 14.23 4.62
N ASP A 38 -16.96 15.31 5.05
CA ASP A 38 -16.80 15.76 6.44
C ASP A 38 -16.12 14.75 7.40
N LEU A 39 -15.50 13.69 6.86
CA LEU A 39 -14.85 12.64 7.65
C LEU A 39 -13.35 12.54 7.37
N PHE A 40 -12.97 12.30 6.11
CA PHE A 40 -11.58 12.20 5.71
C PHE A 40 -11.40 12.43 4.21
N LYS A 41 -10.23 12.98 3.87
CA LYS A 41 -9.71 13.05 2.50
C LYS A 41 -8.38 12.34 2.48
N LEU A 42 -8.25 11.34 1.60
CA LEU A 42 -7.11 10.47 1.54
C LEU A 42 -6.58 10.43 0.12
N GLU A 43 -5.36 10.91 -0.06
CA GLU A 43 -4.71 10.99 -1.36
C GLU A 43 -3.32 10.42 -1.22
N GLY A 44 -2.91 9.59 -2.17
CA GLY A 44 -1.58 9.02 -2.18
C GLY A 44 -1.26 8.40 -3.52
N ASN A 45 0.03 8.21 -3.76
CA ASN A 45 0.52 7.43 -4.87
C ASN A 45 1.51 6.37 -4.36
N LEU A 46 1.61 5.29 -5.12
CA LEU A 46 2.58 4.23 -4.88
C LEU A 46 3.19 3.85 -6.22
N THR A 47 4.51 3.93 -6.31
CA THR A 47 5.28 3.48 -7.48
C THR A 47 6.05 2.22 -7.13
N ARG A 48 6.03 1.23 -8.03
CA ARG A 48 6.81 0.00 -7.93
C ARG A 48 7.45 -0.35 -9.26
N GLN A 49 8.58 -1.03 -9.15
CA GLN A 49 9.35 -1.53 -10.29
C GLN A 49 9.55 -3.03 -10.14
N LEU A 50 9.51 -3.74 -11.27
CA LEU A 50 9.78 -5.16 -11.33
C LEU A 50 10.47 -5.50 -12.65
N ASP A 51 11.58 -6.22 -12.51
CA ASP A 51 12.36 -6.73 -13.62
C ASP A 51 12.25 -8.26 -13.67
N ARG A 52 11.91 -8.82 -14.84
CA ARG A 52 11.73 -10.28 -15.00
C ARG A 52 12.09 -10.73 -16.41
N SER A 53 12.93 -11.76 -16.49
CA SER A 53 13.18 -12.48 -17.75
C SER A 53 12.19 -13.64 -17.90
N LEU A 54 11.43 -13.64 -19.00
CA LEU A 54 10.43 -14.68 -19.30
C LEU A 54 10.56 -15.19 -20.74
N PRO A 55 10.29 -16.50 -20.97
CA PRO A 55 10.24 -17.05 -22.31
C PRO A 55 9.01 -16.55 -23.09
N VAL A 56 9.18 -16.25 -24.38
CA VAL A 56 8.13 -15.69 -25.25
C VAL A 56 7.40 -16.80 -26.03
N LYS A 57 6.89 -17.82 -25.32
CA LYS A 57 6.22 -18.96 -25.96
C LYS A 57 4.81 -18.64 -26.46
N GLN A 58 4.08 -17.77 -25.73
CA GLN A 58 2.68 -17.44 -25.97
C GLN A 58 2.48 -15.96 -26.36
N GLY A 59 3.57 -15.27 -26.73
CA GLY A 59 3.59 -13.83 -27.02
C GLY A 59 3.97 -12.96 -25.81
N HIS A 60 4.17 -11.67 -26.06
CA HIS A 60 4.60 -10.71 -25.05
C HIS A 60 3.46 -10.24 -24.13
N ILE A 61 2.23 -10.13 -24.65
CA ILE A 61 1.08 -9.60 -23.92
C ILE A 61 0.74 -10.44 -22.67
N PRO A 62 0.69 -11.79 -22.72
CA PRO A 62 0.42 -12.58 -21.52
C PRO A 62 1.47 -12.39 -20.42
N ASN A 63 2.74 -12.32 -20.81
CA ASN A 63 3.85 -12.08 -19.87
C ASN A 63 3.73 -10.70 -19.21
N ILE A 64 3.40 -9.67 -19.98
CA ILE A 64 3.18 -8.31 -19.47
C ILE A 64 1.97 -8.28 -18.53
N GLY A 65 0.84 -8.88 -18.93
CA GLY A 65 -0.38 -8.94 -18.13
C GLY A 65 -0.17 -9.60 -16.77
N MET A 66 0.58 -10.70 -16.72
CA MET A 66 0.95 -11.38 -15.47
C MET A 66 1.77 -10.47 -14.54
N ILE A 67 2.73 -9.71 -15.08
CA ILE A 67 3.54 -8.80 -14.26
C ILE A 67 2.70 -7.62 -13.77
N VAL A 68 1.83 -7.06 -14.62
CA VAL A 68 0.91 -5.97 -14.23
C VAL A 68 -0.05 -6.43 -13.13
N GLU A 69 -0.64 -7.62 -13.25
CA GLU A 69 -1.53 -8.21 -12.24
C GLU A 69 -0.82 -8.35 -10.89
N GLU A 70 0.41 -8.87 -10.88
CA GLU A 70 1.22 -9.01 -9.67
C GLU A 70 1.52 -7.64 -9.03
N LEU A 71 1.91 -6.66 -9.85
CA LEU A 71 2.22 -5.31 -9.39
C LEU A 71 0.97 -4.63 -8.81
N GLU A 72 -0.17 -4.67 -9.49
CA GLU A 72 -1.43 -4.08 -9.01
C GLU A 72 -1.93 -4.77 -7.74
N GLY A 73 -1.93 -6.11 -7.70
CA GLY A 73 -2.35 -6.86 -6.52
C GLY A 73 -1.50 -6.51 -5.30
N SER A 74 -0.19 -6.44 -5.49
CA SER A 74 0.74 -6.05 -4.43
C SER A 74 0.55 -4.59 -4.00
N MET A 75 0.36 -3.65 -4.94
CA MET A 75 0.15 -2.22 -4.63
C MET A 75 -1.18 -1.99 -3.91
N ARG A 76 -2.24 -2.70 -4.31
CA ARG A 76 -3.55 -2.68 -3.65
C ARG A 76 -3.44 -3.10 -2.19
N ASN A 77 -2.72 -4.19 -1.91
CA ASN A 77 -2.51 -4.67 -0.54
C ASN A 77 -1.75 -3.64 0.30
N SER A 78 -0.70 -3.01 -0.25
CA SER A 78 0.06 -1.98 0.45
C SER A 78 -0.76 -0.71 0.71
N LEU A 79 -1.55 -0.25 -0.27
CA LEU A 79 -2.45 0.88 -0.08
C LEU A 79 -3.51 0.57 0.99
N GLN A 80 -4.09 -0.63 0.99
CA GLN A 80 -5.03 -1.06 2.03
C GLN A 80 -4.40 -0.99 3.44
N GLN A 81 -3.16 -1.47 3.59
CA GLN A 81 -2.46 -1.43 4.88
C GLN A 81 -2.16 0.00 5.35
N VAL A 82 -1.69 0.88 4.45
CA VAL A 82 -1.39 2.28 4.80
C VAL A 82 -2.67 3.04 5.15
N TYR A 83 -3.73 2.85 4.37
CA TYR A 83 -4.95 3.64 4.49
C TYR A 83 -5.82 3.27 5.69
N PHE A 84 -5.90 1.98 6.06
CA PHE A 84 -6.68 1.57 7.23
C PHE A 84 -5.82 1.32 8.47
N GLY A 85 -4.57 0.86 8.29
CA GLY A 85 -3.71 0.49 9.40
C GLY A 85 -2.90 1.64 10.00
N TRP A 86 -2.25 2.47 9.19
CA TRP A 86 -1.35 3.50 9.70
C TRP A 86 -2.08 4.77 10.13
N CYS A 87 -3.09 5.20 9.37
CA CYS A 87 -3.86 6.40 9.70
C CYS A 87 -4.55 6.30 11.07
N GLU A 88 -5.12 5.14 11.42
CA GLU A 88 -5.70 4.91 12.75
C GLU A 88 -4.66 5.03 13.86
N GLN A 89 -3.49 4.42 13.69
CA GLN A 89 -2.41 4.46 14.67
C GLN A 89 -1.90 5.89 14.91
N VAL A 90 -1.69 6.67 13.84
CA VAL A 90 -1.23 8.06 13.95
C VAL A 90 -2.28 8.93 14.62
N ILE A 91 -3.56 8.79 14.24
CA ILE A 91 -4.65 9.56 14.86
C ILE A 91 -4.80 9.18 16.34
N SER A 92 -4.72 7.89 16.68
CA SER A 92 -4.76 7.39 18.06
C SER A 92 -3.60 7.92 18.90
N SER A 93 -2.38 7.94 18.33
CA SER A 93 -1.19 8.51 18.98
C SER A 93 -1.34 10.01 19.27
N ILE A 94 -1.86 10.79 18.31
CA ILE A 94 -2.07 12.24 18.49
C ILE A 94 -3.19 12.53 19.49
N ARG A 95 -4.28 11.76 19.46
CA ARG A 95 -5.43 11.98 20.35
C ARG A 95 -5.11 11.62 21.81
N ASN A 96 -3.97 10.99 22.08
CA ASN A 96 -3.54 10.56 23.40
C ASN A 96 -4.70 9.90 24.16
N THR A 97 -5.40 8.98 23.48
CA THR A 97 -6.35 8.06 24.14
C THR A 97 -5.58 6.97 24.87
N GLY A 98 -4.43 7.32 25.47
CA GLY A 98 -4.03 6.68 26.70
C GLY A 98 -5.23 6.85 27.62
N THR A 99 -5.93 5.75 27.87
CA THR A 99 -6.78 5.64 29.03
C THR A 99 -5.95 6.18 30.20
N ARG A 100 -6.25 7.41 30.63
CA ARG A 100 -5.85 7.87 31.95
C ARG A 100 -6.45 6.82 32.84
N LEU A 101 -5.63 5.88 33.28
CA LEU A 101 -6.04 4.86 34.23
C LEU A 101 -6.76 5.62 35.34
N PRO A 102 -7.96 5.19 35.77
CA PRO A 102 -8.67 5.85 36.86
C PRO A 102 -7.67 6.10 37.99
N GLU A 103 -7.68 7.29 38.60
CA GLU A 103 -6.62 7.69 39.56
C GLU A 103 -6.40 6.63 40.65
N ALA A 104 -7.46 5.90 41.02
CA ALA A 104 -7.42 4.74 41.91
C ALA A 104 -6.44 3.62 41.47
N VAL A 105 -6.32 3.32 40.18
CA VAL A 105 -5.39 2.31 39.64
C VAL A 105 -3.96 2.84 39.65
N ILE A 106 -3.76 4.13 39.40
CA ILE A 106 -2.44 4.78 39.47
C ILE A 106 -1.94 4.79 40.92
N GLU A 107 -2.84 5.03 41.88
CA GLU A 107 -2.53 5.06 43.31
C GLU A 107 -2.25 3.64 43.86
N ASP A 108 -3.00 2.63 43.43
CA ASP A 108 -2.72 1.22 43.77
C ASP A 108 -1.36 0.74 43.21
N LEU A 109 -1.01 1.15 41.98
CA LEU A 109 0.30 0.83 41.41
C LEU A 109 1.46 1.52 42.13
N LYS A 110 1.29 2.81 42.52
CA LYS A 110 2.30 3.54 43.31
C LYS A 110 2.53 2.94 44.70
N ASN A 111 1.46 2.42 45.32
CA ASN A 111 1.57 1.75 46.62
C ASN A 111 2.25 0.38 46.51
N LYS A 112 2.04 -0.34 45.40
CA LYS A 112 2.72 -1.62 45.11
C LYS A 112 4.20 -1.49 44.73
N THR A 113 4.65 -0.32 44.26
CA THR A 113 6.08 -0.08 43.91
C THR A 113 6.91 0.50 45.06
N LYS A 114 6.30 0.77 46.23
CA LYS A 114 7.02 1.10 47.47
C LYS A 114 7.28 -0.18 48.28
N ILE A 115 8.17 -1.03 47.79
CA ILE A 115 8.89 -2.04 48.59
C ILE A 115 10.37 -1.96 48.19
#